data_AF-A0A382WXE7-F1
#
_entry.id   AF-A0A382WXE7-F1
#
_cell.length_a   1.000
_cell.length_b   1.000
_cell.length_c   1.000
_cell.angle_alpha   90.00
_cell.angle_beta   90.00
_cell.angle_gamma   90.00
#
_symmetry.space_group_name_H-M   'P 1'
#
loop_
_entity.id
_entity.type
_entity.pdbx_description
1 polymer ?
#
loop_
_entity_poly.entity_id
_entity_poly.type
_entity_poly.pdbx_seq_one_letter_code
_entity_poly.pdbx_strand_id
1 'polypeptide(L)'
;MVAAYTDMAWLFLVAGLDLLADDGRMVLVQPQSVLAARDAGPVRDLLVTEASLVGLWWDQSGVFAGHVEVCAPVVRRTPGGRHGAVQVLVDREVVRSGTAVPPEVGETWGTVVAEGLGIPQVPTSDHGLAVGRVGDLAGITAGFRQHFYGLVAGVAERTGPDDSRPPMVTTASVDPLCLRWAQRPCRFDGRRWRAPVVDLAAVAAAQPEVGQWFADRQRPKLLVASQTSVVEVVVDPVGSL
;
A
#
# COMPACT_ATOMS: atom_id res chain seq x y z
N MET A 1 10.51 10.97 -14.95
CA MET A 1 9.54 9.86 -15.04
C MET A 1 9.93 8.66 -14.18
N VAL A 2 11.22 8.33 -14.03
CA VAL A 2 11.67 7.20 -13.20
C VAL A 2 12.05 7.68 -11.78
N ALA A 3 11.49 7.02 -10.77
CA ALA A 3 11.79 7.18 -9.36
C ALA A 3 12.27 5.83 -8.77
N ALA A 4 12.66 5.82 -7.50
CA ALA A 4 13.31 4.66 -6.85
C ALA A 4 12.48 3.36 -6.91
N TYR A 5 11.14 3.46 -6.96
CA TYR A 5 10.24 2.30 -7.01
C TYR A 5 9.37 2.28 -8.28
N THR A 6 9.85 2.85 -9.39
CA THR A 6 9.18 2.71 -10.67
C THR A 6 9.31 1.29 -11.21
N ASP A 7 8.18 0.61 -11.41
CA ASP A 7 8.12 -0.70 -12.02
C ASP A 7 8.37 -0.62 -13.53
N MET A 8 9.16 -1.55 -14.08
CA MET A 8 9.41 -1.61 -15.52
C MET A 8 8.12 -1.86 -16.31
N ALA A 9 7.16 -2.61 -15.76
CA ALA A 9 5.88 -2.86 -16.42
C ALA A 9 5.14 -1.55 -16.75
N TRP A 10 5.21 -0.56 -15.85
CA TRP A 10 4.57 0.74 -16.06
C TRP A 10 5.24 1.53 -17.19
N LEU A 11 6.56 1.39 -17.37
CA LEU A 11 7.29 2.04 -18.46
C LEU A 11 6.89 1.50 -19.83
N PHE A 12 6.46 0.25 -19.93
CA PHE A 12 5.92 -0.31 -21.18
C PHE A 12 4.60 0.34 -21.60
N LEU A 13 3.81 0.90 -20.67
CA LEU A 13 2.63 1.70 -21.03
C LEU A 13 3.04 2.97 -21.77
N VAL A 14 4.11 3.62 -21.31
CA VAL A 14 4.62 4.84 -21.95
C VAL A 14 5.22 4.53 -23.31
N ALA A 15 6.06 3.49 -23.39
CA ALA A 15 6.62 3.05 -24.67
C ALA A 15 5.51 2.64 -25.66
N GLY A 16 4.47 1.96 -25.20
CA GLY A 16 3.32 1.60 -26.02
C GLY A 16 2.52 2.81 -26.49
N LEU A 17 2.32 3.81 -25.62
CA LEU A 17 1.70 5.08 -25.99
C LEU A 17 2.46 5.76 -27.14
N ASP A 18 3.78 5.85 -27.07
CA ASP A 18 4.62 6.46 -28.12
C ASP A 18 4.51 5.77 -29.48
N LEU A 19 4.15 4.48 -29.48
CA LEU A 19 3.96 3.67 -30.70
C LEU A 19 2.54 3.72 -31.27
N LEU A 20 1.56 4.25 -30.52
CA LEU A 20 0.18 4.35 -31.00
C LEU A 20 0.06 5.41 -32.09
N ALA A 21 -0.57 5.05 -33.20
CA ALA A 21 -1.15 6.01 -34.13
C ALA A 21 -2.38 6.71 -33.51
N ASP A 22 -2.83 7.81 -34.11
CA ASP A 22 -4.07 8.49 -33.72
C ASP A 22 -5.26 7.51 -33.72
N ASP A 23 -6.10 7.60 -32.69
CA ASP A 23 -7.20 6.66 -32.38
C ASP A 23 -6.78 5.19 -32.13
N GLY A 24 -5.48 4.90 -32.17
CA GLY A 24 -4.91 3.61 -31.81
C GLY A 24 -5.20 3.25 -30.36
N ARG A 25 -5.33 1.94 -30.10
CA ARG A 25 -5.62 1.41 -28.76
C ARG A 25 -4.52 0.50 -28.26
N MET A 26 -4.23 0.62 -26.96
CA MET A 26 -3.30 -0.23 -26.24
C MET A 26 -4.01 -0.87 -25.05
N VAL A 27 -3.73 -2.16 -24.84
CA VAL A 27 -4.10 -2.89 -23.62
C VAL A 27 -2.90 -3.72 -23.22
N LEU A 28 -2.35 -3.46 -22.04
CA LEU A 28 -1.25 -4.22 -21.47
C LEU A 28 -1.64 -4.68 -20.07
N VAL A 29 -1.34 -5.92 -19.72
CA VAL A 29 -1.50 -6.41 -18.34
C VAL A 29 -0.44 -5.74 -17.46
N GLN A 30 -0.86 -5.24 -16.31
CA GLN A 30 -0.08 -4.44 -15.39
C GLN A 30 -0.33 -4.90 -13.95
N PRO A 31 0.66 -4.76 -13.03
CA PRO A 31 0.39 -4.88 -11.61
C PRO A 31 -0.68 -3.87 -11.16
N GLN A 32 -1.61 -4.27 -10.28
CA GLN A 32 -2.67 -3.38 -9.77
C GLN A 32 -2.12 -2.13 -9.07
N SER A 33 -0.89 -2.20 -8.57
CA SER A 33 -0.18 -1.06 -7.97
C SER A 33 -0.08 0.15 -8.90
N VAL A 34 -0.15 -0.02 -10.23
CA VAL A 34 -0.17 1.10 -11.18
C VAL A 34 -1.30 2.10 -10.89
N LEU A 35 -2.42 1.65 -10.31
CA LEU A 35 -3.58 2.50 -10.05
C LEU A 35 -3.31 3.58 -8.98
N ALA A 36 -2.47 3.30 -8.00
CA ALA A 36 -2.34 4.16 -6.81
C ALA A 36 -0.90 4.40 -6.32
N ALA A 37 0.07 3.60 -6.77
CA ALA A 37 1.46 3.79 -6.35
C ALA A 37 1.92 5.22 -6.68
N ARG A 38 2.58 5.86 -5.71
CA ARG A 38 3.12 7.22 -5.85
C ARG A 38 4.02 7.34 -7.08
N ASP A 39 4.94 6.38 -7.24
CA ASP A 39 5.94 6.40 -8.31
C ASP A 39 5.35 5.98 -9.69
N ALA A 40 4.09 5.52 -9.73
CA ALA A 40 3.32 5.35 -10.96
C ALA A 40 2.56 6.62 -11.38
N GLY A 41 2.52 7.66 -10.53
CA GLY A 41 1.81 8.92 -10.80
C GLY A 41 2.18 9.56 -12.14
N PRO A 42 3.47 9.81 -12.42
CA PRO A 42 3.89 10.39 -13.70
C PRO A 42 3.47 9.59 -14.94
N VAL A 43 3.38 8.25 -14.82
CA VAL A 43 2.92 7.39 -15.91
C VAL A 43 1.41 7.54 -16.12
N ARG A 44 0.62 7.54 -15.03
CA ARG A 44 -0.83 7.78 -15.08
C ARG A 44 -1.15 9.13 -15.68
N ASP A 45 -0.48 10.18 -15.21
CA ASP A 45 -0.67 11.56 -15.67
C ASP A 45 -0.40 11.69 -17.16
N LEU A 46 0.69 11.09 -17.65
CA LEU A 46 1.02 11.09 -19.07
C LEU A 46 -0.06 10.39 -19.91
N LEU A 47 -0.55 9.23 -19.46
CA LEU A 47 -1.56 8.46 -20.17
C LEU A 47 -2.91 9.19 -20.27
N VAL A 48 -3.31 9.95 -19.24
CA VAL A 48 -4.57 10.73 -19.30
C VAL A 48 -4.38 12.09 -19.97
N THR A 49 -3.15 12.59 -20.09
CA THR A 49 -2.84 13.83 -20.83
C THR A 49 -2.81 13.60 -22.33
N GLU A 50 -2.12 12.54 -22.78
CA GLU A 50 -1.86 12.28 -24.20
C GLU A 50 -2.87 11.31 -24.83
N ALA A 51 -3.71 10.68 -24.01
CA ALA A 51 -4.67 9.68 -24.42
C ALA A 51 -5.90 9.66 -23.49
N SER A 52 -6.85 8.78 -23.79
CA SER A 52 -8.03 8.56 -22.95
C SER A 52 -8.01 7.14 -22.41
N LEU A 53 -8.18 7.01 -21.09
CA LEU A 53 -8.53 5.74 -20.47
C LEU A 53 -9.99 5.43 -20.85
N VAL A 54 -10.21 4.42 -21.69
CA VAL A 54 -11.56 4.07 -22.18
C VAL A 54 -12.10 2.79 -21.55
N GLY A 55 -11.24 2.04 -20.87
CA GLY A 55 -11.62 0.89 -20.08
C GLY A 55 -10.52 0.49 -19.10
N LEU A 56 -10.90 -0.29 -18.10
CA LEU A 56 -9.99 -0.91 -17.15
C LEU A 56 -10.50 -2.30 -16.83
N TRP A 57 -9.71 -3.31 -17.16
CA TRP A 57 -9.94 -4.68 -16.71
C TRP A 57 -9.27 -4.90 -15.35
N TRP A 58 -9.96 -5.58 -14.44
CA TRP A 58 -9.50 -5.87 -13.09
C TRP A 58 -9.66 -7.36 -12.78
N ASP A 59 -8.58 -8.04 -12.39
CA ASP A 59 -8.64 -9.46 -12.05
C ASP A 59 -9.06 -9.66 -10.58
N GLN A 60 -10.21 -10.30 -10.35
CA GLN A 60 -10.58 -10.86 -9.04
C GLN A 60 -10.51 -12.39 -9.04
N SER A 61 -10.31 -12.99 -10.21
CA SER A 61 -10.40 -14.43 -10.45
C SER A 61 -9.07 -15.16 -10.30
N GLY A 62 -7.95 -14.43 -10.24
CA GLY A 62 -6.61 -15.01 -10.08
C GLY A 62 -6.19 -15.83 -11.29
N VAL A 63 -6.43 -15.32 -12.51
CA VAL A 63 -6.18 -16.07 -13.75
C VAL A 63 -4.69 -16.36 -13.96
N PHE A 64 -3.84 -15.55 -13.34
CA PHE A 64 -2.39 -15.67 -13.41
C PHE A 64 -1.85 -16.45 -12.20
N ALA A 65 -0.99 -17.43 -12.49
CA ALA A 65 -0.28 -18.17 -11.45
C ALA A 65 0.67 -17.24 -10.66
N GLY A 66 0.82 -17.50 -9.36
CA GLY A 66 1.76 -16.77 -8.50
C GLY A 66 1.14 -15.71 -7.59
N HIS A 67 -0.19 -15.67 -7.46
CA HIS A 67 -0.91 -14.71 -6.59
C HIS A 67 -0.57 -13.24 -6.91
N VAL A 68 -0.36 -12.94 -8.19
CA VAL A 68 -0.08 -11.58 -8.65
C VAL A 68 -1.40 -10.87 -8.90
N GLU A 69 -1.60 -9.76 -8.21
CA GLU A 69 -2.73 -8.86 -8.40
C GLU A 69 -2.49 -8.02 -9.67
N VAL A 70 -3.32 -8.22 -10.70
CA VAL A 70 -3.17 -7.54 -11.99
C VAL A 70 -4.43 -6.81 -12.45
N CYS A 71 -4.22 -5.84 -13.35
CA CYS A 71 -5.25 -5.13 -14.09
C CYS A 71 -4.76 -4.93 -15.55
N ALA A 72 -5.63 -4.45 -16.44
CA ALA A 72 -5.22 -4.03 -17.78
C ALA A 72 -5.95 -2.74 -18.19
N PRO A 73 -5.28 -1.57 -18.16
CA PRO A 73 -5.87 -0.35 -18.67
C PRO A 73 -6.00 -0.41 -20.20
N VAL A 74 -7.15 0.02 -20.71
CA VAL A 74 -7.44 0.19 -22.13
C VAL A 74 -7.30 1.66 -22.46
N VAL A 75 -6.23 1.99 -23.18
CA VAL A 75 -5.87 3.37 -23.52
C VAL A 75 -6.11 3.58 -25.01
N ARG A 76 -6.76 4.68 -25.36
CA ARG A 76 -6.92 5.12 -26.76
C ARG A 76 -6.21 6.45 -26.95
N ARG A 77 -5.22 6.51 -27.84
CA ARG A 77 -4.57 7.79 -28.22
C ARG A 77 -5.63 8.69 -28.84
N THR A 78 -5.90 9.82 -28.17
CA THR A 78 -6.99 10.72 -28.56
C THR A 78 -6.45 12.15 -28.52
N PRO A 79 -5.79 12.62 -29.60
CA PRO A 79 -5.27 13.97 -29.66
C PRO A 79 -6.41 14.97 -29.44
N GLY A 80 -6.30 15.83 -28.43
CA GLY A 80 -7.30 16.87 -28.13
C GLY A 80 -8.39 16.51 -27.09
N GLY A 81 -8.18 15.48 -26.26
CA GLY A 81 -8.83 15.41 -24.93
C GLY A 81 -10.31 15.00 -24.89
N ARG A 82 -10.77 14.11 -25.79
CA ARG A 82 -12.13 13.56 -25.69
C ARG A 82 -12.20 12.43 -24.66
N HIS A 83 -12.53 12.77 -23.43
CA HIS A 83 -12.73 11.81 -22.34
C HIS A 83 -14.19 11.34 -22.30
N GLY A 84 -14.41 10.02 -22.41
CA GLY A 84 -15.69 9.38 -22.19
C GLY A 84 -15.65 8.53 -20.92
N ALA A 85 -16.79 7.97 -20.51
CA ALA A 85 -16.85 7.07 -19.36
C ALA A 85 -15.92 5.85 -19.57
N VAL A 86 -15.21 5.47 -18.51
CA VAL A 86 -14.31 4.31 -18.49
C VAL A 86 -15.14 3.05 -18.29
N GLN A 87 -15.03 2.08 -19.20
CA GLN A 87 -15.68 0.77 -19.02
C GLN A 87 -14.91 -0.05 -17.98
N VAL A 88 -15.58 -0.54 -16.95
CA VAL A 88 -14.97 -1.43 -15.94
C VAL A 88 -15.27 -2.87 -16.31
N LEU A 89 -14.23 -3.67 -16.50
CA LEU A 89 -14.33 -5.09 -16.84
C LEU A 89 -13.69 -5.92 -15.73
N VAL A 90 -14.23 -7.11 -15.47
CA VAL A 90 -13.74 -7.99 -14.40
C VAL A 90 -13.57 -9.43 -14.87
N ASP A 91 -12.66 -10.12 -14.18
CA ASP A 91 -12.47 -11.57 -14.22
C ASP A 91 -12.07 -12.16 -15.58
N ARG A 92 -11.78 -13.46 -15.57
CA ARG A 92 -11.36 -14.25 -16.73
C ARG A 92 -12.24 -14.09 -17.96
N GLU A 93 -13.55 -14.01 -17.77
CA GLU A 93 -14.53 -13.92 -18.86
C GLU A 93 -14.70 -12.50 -19.40
N VAL A 94 -13.98 -11.51 -18.82
CA VAL A 94 -14.00 -10.10 -19.24
C VAL A 94 -15.43 -9.55 -19.22
N VAL A 95 -16.10 -9.74 -18.07
CA VAL A 95 -17.49 -9.33 -17.87
C VAL A 95 -17.54 -7.83 -17.62
N ARG A 96 -18.50 -7.14 -18.24
CA ARG A 96 -18.74 -5.71 -17.96
C ARG A 96 -19.36 -5.57 -16.57
N SER A 97 -18.63 -4.93 -15.66
CA SER A 97 -19.08 -4.67 -14.30
C SER A 97 -19.79 -3.33 -14.16
N GLY A 98 -19.45 -2.33 -14.99
CA GLY A 98 -20.02 -1.00 -14.89
C GLY A 98 -19.23 0.05 -15.67
N THR A 99 -19.44 1.31 -15.33
CA THR A 99 -18.72 2.45 -15.90
C THR A 99 -18.27 3.41 -14.81
N ALA A 100 -17.10 4.01 -14.96
CA ALA A 100 -16.58 5.01 -14.04
C ALA A 100 -16.25 6.33 -14.77
N VAL A 101 -16.15 7.39 -13.97
CA VAL A 101 -15.64 8.70 -14.45
C VAL A 101 -14.15 8.54 -14.76
N PRO A 102 -13.65 9.09 -15.89
CA PRO A 102 -12.22 9.08 -16.19
C PRO A 102 -11.44 9.87 -15.12
N PRO A 103 -10.28 9.36 -14.67
CA PRO A 103 -9.43 10.06 -13.72
C PRO A 103 -8.73 11.26 -14.39
N GLU A 104 -8.53 12.32 -13.62
CA GLU A 104 -7.80 13.52 -14.02
C GLU A 104 -6.30 13.44 -13.67
N VAL A 105 -5.52 14.39 -14.20
CA VAL A 105 -4.09 14.52 -13.86
C VAL A 105 -3.91 14.73 -12.35
N GLY A 106 -3.01 13.96 -11.74
CA GLY A 106 -2.74 13.97 -10.31
C GLY A 106 -3.63 13.02 -9.50
N GLU A 107 -4.66 12.42 -10.12
CA GLU A 107 -5.53 11.46 -9.44
C GLU A 107 -4.95 10.03 -9.47
N THR A 108 -5.33 9.25 -8.46
CA THR A 108 -5.16 7.79 -8.51
C THR A 108 -6.32 7.17 -9.28
N TRP A 109 -6.08 6.07 -9.98
CA TRP A 109 -7.12 5.34 -10.72
C TRP A 109 -7.89 4.33 -9.86
N GLY A 110 -7.62 4.26 -8.56
CA GLY A 110 -8.35 3.34 -7.66
C GLY A 110 -9.86 3.59 -7.63
N THR A 111 -10.28 4.84 -7.84
CA THR A 111 -11.71 5.23 -7.95
C THR A 111 -12.42 4.57 -9.13
N VAL A 112 -11.69 4.25 -10.21
CA VAL A 112 -12.24 3.61 -11.42
C VAL A 112 -12.80 2.22 -11.11
N VAL A 113 -12.21 1.49 -10.16
CA VAL A 113 -12.66 0.14 -9.76
C VAL A 113 -13.46 0.12 -8.46
N ALA A 114 -13.56 1.25 -7.75
CA ALA A 114 -14.09 1.29 -6.39
C ALA A 114 -15.51 0.75 -6.28
N GLU A 115 -16.42 1.19 -7.16
CA GLU A 115 -17.81 0.71 -7.18
C GLU A 115 -17.90 -0.79 -7.49
N GLY A 116 -17.13 -1.27 -8.48
CA GLY A 116 -17.07 -2.69 -8.84
C GLY A 116 -16.49 -3.59 -7.74
N LEU A 117 -15.71 -3.01 -6.82
CA LEU A 117 -15.18 -3.68 -5.64
C LEU A 117 -16.09 -3.54 -4.40
N GLY A 118 -17.24 -2.88 -4.52
CA GLY A 118 -18.13 -2.59 -3.40
C GLY A 118 -17.51 -1.66 -2.35
N ILE A 119 -16.50 -0.87 -2.74
CA ILE A 119 -15.84 0.08 -1.84
C ILE A 119 -16.80 1.24 -1.61
N PRO A 120 -17.22 1.51 -0.36
CA PRO A 120 -18.17 2.56 -0.08
C PRO A 120 -17.55 3.93 -0.37
N GLN A 121 -18.32 4.80 -1.03
CA GLN A 121 -17.98 6.21 -1.12
C GLN A 121 -18.17 6.83 0.25
N VAL A 122 -17.07 7.20 0.90
CA VAL A 122 -17.13 7.98 2.14
C VAL A 122 -17.23 9.45 1.73
N PRO A 123 -18.34 10.15 2.02
CA PRO A 123 -18.41 11.57 1.76
C PRO A 123 -17.24 12.23 2.48
N THR A 124 -16.39 12.96 1.76
CA THR A 124 -15.48 13.92 2.38
C THR A 124 -16.37 14.96 3.04
N SER A 125 -16.64 14.78 4.32
CA SER A 125 -17.69 15.51 5.02
C SER A 125 -17.42 17.01 4.97
N ASP A 126 -18.35 17.76 4.37
CA ASP A 126 -18.56 19.21 4.51
C ASP A 126 -18.95 19.62 5.96
N HIS A 127 -18.61 18.79 6.94
CA HIS A 127 -18.97 18.99 8.34
C HIS A 127 -17.93 19.89 8.98
N GLY A 128 -18.06 21.21 8.79
CA GLY A 128 -17.84 22.33 9.73
C GLY A 128 -16.60 22.41 10.65
N LEU A 129 -15.76 21.40 10.72
CA LEU A 129 -14.52 21.27 11.45
C LEU A 129 -13.68 20.33 10.61
N ALA A 130 -12.82 20.89 9.75
CA ALA A 130 -11.77 20.16 9.08
C ALA A 130 -10.85 19.54 10.15
N VAL A 131 -11.19 18.34 10.61
CA VAL A 131 -10.19 17.50 11.26
C VAL A 131 -9.30 17.05 10.10
N GLY A 132 -8.11 17.63 10.02
CA GLY A 132 -7.15 17.39 8.95
C GLY A 132 -6.89 15.90 8.71
N ARG A 133 -6.16 15.59 7.65
CA ARG A 133 -5.72 14.22 7.36
C ARG A 133 -4.87 13.71 8.52
N VAL A 134 -4.82 12.39 8.74
CA VAL A 134 -3.88 11.80 9.70
C VAL A 134 -2.44 12.26 9.43
N GLY A 135 -2.07 12.46 8.16
CA GLY A 135 -0.78 13.02 7.75
C GLY A 135 -0.53 14.47 8.17
N ASP A 136 -1.58 15.23 8.50
CA ASP A 136 -1.46 16.60 9.03
C ASP A 136 -1.14 16.58 10.55
N LEU A 137 -1.46 15.47 11.23
CA LEU A 137 -1.27 15.30 12.68
C LEU A 137 0.01 14.52 13.02
N ALA A 138 0.47 13.65 12.12
CA ALA A 138 1.61 12.77 12.38
C ALA A 138 2.42 12.45 11.11
N GLY A 139 3.73 12.37 11.26
CA GLY A 139 4.61 11.84 10.23
C GLY A 139 4.35 10.34 10.00
N ILE A 140 4.33 9.93 8.74
CA ILE A 140 4.14 8.53 8.33
C ILE A 140 5.49 7.91 8.02
N THR A 141 5.73 6.71 8.54
CA THR A 141 6.97 5.97 8.30
C THR A 141 6.69 4.46 8.29
N ALA A 142 7.57 3.70 7.66
CA ALA A 142 7.50 2.25 7.61
C ALA A 142 8.89 1.66 7.86
N GLY A 143 8.92 0.48 8.49
CA GLY A 143 10.12 -0.34 8.57
C GLY A 143 10.44 -0.97 7.21
N PHE A 144 11.72 -1.12 6.94
CA PHE A 144 12.28 -1.83 5.78
C PHE A 144 13.08 -3.07 6.22
N ARG A 145 13.53 -3.88 5.27
CA ARG A 145 14.24 -5.15 5.52
C ARG A 145 15.42 -5.02 6.49
N GLN A 146 16.19 -3.92 6.43
CA GLN A 146 17.29 -3.70 7.36
C GLN A 146 16.82 -3.59 8.82
N HIS A 147 15.65 -3.01 9.09
CA HIS A 147 15.10 -2.91 10.43
C HIS A 147 14.64 -4.26 10.95
N PHE A 148 14.10 -5.12 10.08
CA PHE A 148 13.78 -6.51 10.43
C PHE A 148 15.05 -7.26 10.86
N TYR A 149 16.09 -7.26 10.03
CA TYR A 149 17.32 -8.01 10.31
C TYR A 149 18.11 -7.40 11.47
N GLY A 150 18.12 -6.08 11.62
CA GLY A 150 18.78 -5.41 12.74
C GLY A 150 18.12 -5.65 14.09
N LEU A 151 16.81 -5.94 14.11
CA LEU A 151 16.09 -6.26 15.33
C LEU A 151 16.49 -7.62 15.92
N VAL A 152 16.91 -8.58 15.08
CA VAL A 152 17.16 -9.99 15.45
C VAL A 152 18.07 -10.13 16.66
N ALA A 153 19.15 -9.35 16.73
CA ALA A 153 20.12 -9.42 17.82
C ALA A 153 19.56 -9.03 19.20
N GLY A 154 18.46 -8.26 19.24
CA GLY A 154 17.85 -7.79 20.48
C GLY A 154 16.57 -8.51 20.89
N VAL A 155 16.06 -9.46 20.12
CA VAL A 155 14.80 -10.14 20.47
C VAL A 155 15.03 -11.20 21.54
N ALA A 156 14.29 -11.09 22.63
CA ALA A 156 14.31 -12.02 23.74
C ALA A 156 12.88 -12.39 24.19
N GLU A 157 12.73 -13.48 24.93
CA GLU A 157 11.47 -13.80 25.59
C GLU A 157 11.37 -12.97 26.88
N ARG A 158 10.16 -12.48 27.17
CA ARG A 158 9.90 -11.75 28.42
C ARG A 158 10.29 -12.58 29.63
N THR A 159 11.05 -12.00 30.57
CA THR A 159 11.55 -12.72 31.75
C THR A 159 10.56 -12.72 32.92
N GLY A 160 9.65 -11.74 32.98
CA GLY A 160 8.63 -11.63 34.01
C GLY A 160 7.68 -10.45 33.80
N PRO A 161 6.71 -10.24 34.71
CA PRO A 161 5.78 -9.11 34.61
C PRO A 161 6.45 -7.74 34.68
N ASP A 162 7.58 -7.63 35.38
CA ASP A 162 8.33 -6.40 35.60
C ASP A 162 9.41 -6.14 34.53
N ASP A 163 9.40 -6.89 33.44
CA ASP A 163 10.30 -6.69 32.31
C ASP A 163 9.98 -5.35 31.62
N SER A 164 10.92 -4.41 31.69
CA SER A 164 10.76 -3.05 31.16
C SER A 164 11.02 -2.92 29.66
N ARG A 165 11.48 -4.00 29.01
CA ARG A 165 11.77 -3.98 27.57
C ARG A 165 10.48 -3.89 26.76
N PRO A 166 10.45 -3.07 25.68
CA PRO A 166 9.26 -2.91 24.86
C PRO A 166 8.85 -4.23 24.18
N PRO A 167 7.54 -4.49 24.01
CA PRO A 167 7.03 -5.61 23.23
C PRO A 167 7.55 -5.60 21.78
N MET A 168 7.99 -6.75 21.28
CA MET A 168 8.21 -6.94 19.84
C MET A 168 6.85 -7.23 19.17
N VAL A 169 6.34 -6.25 18.44
CA VAL A 169 5.06 -6.36 17.70
C VAL A 169 5.32 -6.69 16.24
N THR A 170 4.55 -7.63 15.69
CA THR A 170 4.52 -7.93 14.25
C THR A 170 3.16 -7.54 13.68
N THR A 171 3.03 -7.43 12.35
CA THR A 171 1.74 -7.18 11.70
C THR A 171 0.69 -8.22 12.10
N ALA A 172 1.09 -9.49 12.26
CA ALA A 172 0.20 -10.57 12.71
C ALA A 172 -0.20 -10.49 14.20
N SER A 173 0.41 -9.59 14.97
CA SER A 173 0.06 -9.36 16.39
C SER A 173 -1.03 -8.29 16.54
N VAL A 174 -1.31 -7.52 15.49
CA VAL A 174 -2.31 -6.45 15.48
C VAL A 174 -3.61 -7.00 14.91
N ASP A 175 -4.68 -6.91 15.70
CA ASP A 175 -6.03 -7.32 15.35
C ASP A 175 -6.99 -6.13 15.55
N PRO A 176 -8.24 -6.21 15.02
CA PRO A 176 -9.23 -5.16 15.21
C PRO A 176 -9.40 -4.82 16.69
N LEU A 177 -9.10 -3.56 17.02
CA LEU A 177 -9.22 -2.99 18.36
C LEU A 177 -8.38 -3.68 19.45
N CYS A 178 -7.43 -4.56 19.11
CA CYS A 178 -6.61 -5.24 20.11
C CYS A 178 -5.20 -5.60 19.64
N LEU A 179 -4.24 -5.48 20.55
CA LEU A 179 -2.88 -6.00 20.39
C LEU A 179 -2.80 -7.39 21.04
N ARG A 180 -2.54 -8.44 20.25
CA ARG A 180 -2.45 -9.83 20.71
C ARG A 180 -1.07 -10.26 21.19
N TRP A 181 -0.15 -9.31 21.36
CA TRP A 181 1.14 -9.60 21.96
C TRP A 181 0.96 -10.30 23.33
N ALA A 182 1.75 -11.34 23.58
CA ALA A 182 1.64 -12.24 24.74
C ALA A 182 0.32 -13.03 24.88
N GLN A 183 -0.72 -12.75 24.09
CA GLN A 183 -1.96 -13.51 24.04
C GLN A 183 -1.88 -14.67 23.04
N ARG A 184 -1.16 -14.47 21.93
CA ARG A 184 -0.91 -15.50 20.91
C ARG A 184 0.57 -15.55 20.56
N PRO A 185 1.15 -16.77 20.38
CA PRO A 185 2.51 -16.90 19.90
C PRO A 185 2.65 -16.31 18.50
N CYS A 186 3.76 -15.64 18.23
CA CYS A 186 4.11 -15.13 16.90
C CYS A 186 5.37 -15.82 16.37
N ARG A 187 5.64 -15.67 15.07
CA ARG A 187 6.89 -16.08 14.44
C ARG A 187 7.71 -14.86 14.08
N PHE A 188 9.00 -14.90 14.39
CA PHE A 188 9.98 -13.88 14.01
C PHE A 188 11.34 -14.56 13.86
N ASP A 189 12.05 -14.21 12.78
CA ASP A 189 13.34 -14.82 12.41
C ASP A 189 13.32 -16.35 12.41
N GLY A 190 12.28 -16.95 11.82
CA GLY A 190 12.09 -18.41 11.77
C GLY A 190 11.79 -19.08 13.12
N ARG A 191 11.78 -18.33 14.23
CA ARG A 191 11.54 -18.83 15.59
C ARG A 191 10.15 -18.49 16.08
N ARG A 192 9.61 -19.32 16.98
CA ARG A 192 8.32 -19.09 17.64
C ARG A 192 8.56 -18.43 19.00
N TRP A 193 7.83 -17.35 19.27
CA TRP A 193 7.91 -16.57 20.50
C TRP A 193 6.54 -16.51 21.19
N ARG A 194 6.50 -16.41 22.53
CA ARG A 194 5.23 -16.29 23.27
C ARG A 194 4.91 -14.83 23.59
N ALA A 195 5.86 -14.13 24.20
CA ALA A 195 5.81 -12.73 24.58
C ALA A 195 7.19 -12.10 24.29
N PRO A 196 7.55 -11.94 23.00
CA PRO A 196 8.85 -11.41 22.63
C PRO A 196 8.99 -9.93 23.02
N VAL A 197 10.12 -9.55 23.57
CA VAL A 197 10.50 -8.18 23.90
C VAL A 197 11.79 -7.82 23.18
N VAL A 198 12.09 -6.52 23.08
CA VAL A 198 13.27 -6.01 22.37
C VAL A 198 14.24 -5.36 23.37
N ASP A 199 15.46 -5.88 23.43
CA ASP A 199 16.60 -5.20 24.03
C ASP A 199 17.17 -4.18 23.04
N LEU A 200 16.70 -2.93 23.14
CA LEU A 200 17.14 -1.85 22.25
C LEU A 200 18.61 -1.47 22.43
N ALA A 201 19.21 -1.72 23.60
CA ALA A 201 20.63 -1.48 23.81
C ALA A 201 21.47 -2.49 23.02
N ALA A 202 21.06 -3.76 23.02
CA ALA A 202 21.68 -4.79 22.19
C ALA A 202 21.52 -4.48 20.68
N VAL A 203 20.34 -4.01 20.25
CA VAL A 203 20.12 -3.58 18.86
C VAL A 203 21.04 -2.42 18.49
N ALA A 204 21.11 -1.37 19.31
CA ALA A 204 21.95 -0.20 19.04
C ALA A 204 23.45 -0.55 19.03
N ALA A 205 23.90 -1.46 19.89
CA ALA A 205 25.28 -1.94 19.90
C ALA A 205 25.63 -2.73 18.63
N ALA A 206 24.70 -3.54 18.11
CA ALA A 206 24.91 -4.34 16.91
C ALA A 206 24.75 -3.53 15.61
N GLN A 207 23.74 -2.65 15.54
CA GLN A 207 23.39 -1.83 14.39
C GLN A 207 22.91 -0.44 14.84
N PRO A 208 23.84 0.54 14.98
CA PRO A 208 23.53 1.86 15.51
C PRO A 208 22.38 2.59 14.79
N GLU A 209 22.33 2.52 13.45
CA GLU A 209 21.27 3.16 12.66
C GLU A 209 19.89 2.55 12.92
N VAL A 210 19.81 1.23 13.08
CA VAL A 210 18.55 0.55 13.40
C VAL A 210 18.13 0.86 14.84
N GLY A 211 19.09 0.86 15.78
CA GLY A 211 18.84 1.27 17.17
C GLY A 211 18.29 2.69 17.27
N GLN A 212 18.90 3.64 16.56
CA GLN A 212 18.43 5.03 16.50
C GLN A 212 17.02 5.13 15.91
N TRP A 213 16.73 4.37 14.84
CA TRP A 213 15.42 4.35 14.22
C TRP A 213 14.31 3.92 15.20
N PHE A 214 14.56 2.91 16.05
CA PHE A 214 13.61 2.50 17.09
C PHE A 214 13.54 3.52 18.23
N ALA A 215 14.66 4.09 18.65
CA ALA A 215 14.71 5.12 19.70
C ALA A 215 13.91 6.38 19.32
N ASP A 216 14.03 6.86 18.08
CA ASP A 216 13.22 8.00 17.55
C ASP A 216 11.72 7.72 17.57
N ARG A 217 11.36 6.44 17.65
CA ARG A 217 10.00 5.93 17.72
C ARG A 217 9.64 5.49 19.14
N GLN A 218 10.38 5.78 20.19
CA GLN A 218 9.84 5.63 21.56
C GLN A 218 9.01 6.87 21.96
N ARG A 219 7.91 7.08 21.24
CA ARG A 219 7.01 8.24 21.38
C ARG A 219 5.59 7.87 20.93
N PRO A 220 4.55 8.63 21.32
CA PRO A 220 3.18 8.34 20.94
C PRO A 220 3.02 8.11 19.42
N LYS A 221 2.32 7.03 19.04
CA LYS A 221 2.17 6.62 17.63
C LYS A 221 0.93 5.77 17.37
N LEU A 222 0.64 5.61 16.09
CA LEU A 222 -0.24 4.58 15.56
C LEU A 222 0.60 3.53 14.85
N LEU A 223 0.40 2.25 15.19
CA LEU A 223 0.98 1.12 14.46
C LEU A 223 -0.07 0.55 13.52
N VAL A 224 0.21 0.57 12.21
CA VAL A 224 -0.71 0.11 11.18
C VAL A 224 -0.22 -1.22 10.60
N ALA A 225 -1.06 -2.25 10.65
CA ALA A 225 -0.77 -3.56 10.09
C ALA A 225 -1.13 -3.61 8.60
N SER A 226 -0.25 -3.07 7.76
CA SER A 226 -0.47 -2.94 6.31
C SER A 226 -0.31 -4.23 5.50
N GLN A 227 0.16 -5.32 6.11
CA GLN A 227 0.40 -6.61 5.44
C GLN A 227 -0.53 -7.71 5.95
N THR A 228 -1.81 -7.38 6.13
CA THR A 228 -2.85 -8.35 6.46
C THR A 228 -4.06 -8.12 5.54
N SER A 229 -5.04 -9.03 5.55
CA SER A 229 -6.23 -8.92 4.69
C SER A 229 -7.13 -7.73 5.04
N VAL A 230 -6.96 -7.16 6.24
CA VAL A 230 -7.72 -6.00 6.72
C VAL A 230 -6.73 -5.00 7.31
N VAL A 231 -6.76 -3.75 6.88
CA VAL A 231 -5.86 -2.73 7.45
C VAL A 231 -6.32 -2.40 8.87
N GLU A 232 -5.53 -2.81 9.85
CA GLU A 232 -5.83 -2.61 11.27
C GLU A 232 -4.81 -1.69 11.95
N VAL A 233 -5.23 -1.08 13.06
CA VAL A 233 -4.42 -0.09 13.79
C VAL A 233 -4.43 -0.33 15.30
N VAL A 234 -3.26 -0.18 15.93
CA VAL A 234 -3.09 -0.11 17.38
C VAL A 234 -2.59 1.29 17.76
N VAL A 235 -3.21 1.85 18.79
CA VAL A 235 -2.77 3.11 19.40
C VAL A 235 -1.72 2.80 20.47
N ASP A 236 -0.56 3.43 20.35
CA ASP A 236 0.47 3.45 21.39
C ASP A 236 0.57 4.88 21.94
N PRO A 237 -0.19 5.21 22.98
CA PRO A 237 -0.32 6.58 23.47
C PRO A 237 0.91 7.08 24.23
N VAL A 238 1.82 6.18 24.64
CA VAL A 238 2.99 6.51 25.46
C VAL A 238 4.32 6.23 24.75
N GLY A 239 4.31 5.53 23.61
CA GLY A 239 5.53 5.21 22.88
C GLY A 239 6.27 4.00 23.44
N SER A 240 5.56 3.05 24.05
CA SER A 240 6.17 1.88 24.69
C SER A 240 6.25 0.64 23.78
N LEU A 241 5.78 0.74 22.54
CA LEU A 241 5.86 -0.30 21.51
C LEU A 241 6.99 -0.02 20.49
#